data_AF-A0A924LN90-F1
#
_entry.id   AF-A0A924LN90-F1
#
_cell.length_a   1.000
_cell.length_b   1.000
_cell.length_c   1.000
_cell.angle_alpha   90.00
_cell.angle_beta   90.00
_cell.angle_gamma   90.00
#
_symmetry.space_group_name_H-M   'P 1'
#
loop_
_entity.id
_entity.type
_entity.pdbx_description
1 polymer ?
#
loop_
_entity_poly.entity_id
_entity_poly.type
_entity_poly.pdbx_seq_one_letter_code
_entity_poly.pdbx_strand_id
1 'polypeptide(L)'
;MSDAGAPSALTCVECGAAVSADARFCEACGADLPGEPAGVALPAEPPVDTPAPTRAACNQCGGTVDDDGYCTTCGAKAPRERDHFTEQPQAWVAGVCDRGIRHVRNEDAMALDAEPLPVRRAVLV
;
A
#
# COMPACT_ATOMS: atom_id res chain seq x y z
N MET A 1 42.47 -16.24 9.75
CA MET A 1 41.05 -16.62 9.77
C MET A 1 40.53 -16.16 11.12
N SER A 2 40.04 -14.93 11.19
CA SER A 2 39.64 -14.31 12.45
C SER A 2 38.27 -14.84 12.84
N ASP A 3 38.22 -15.42 14.04
CA ASP A 3 37.03 -15.88 14.74
C ASP A 3 36.11 -14.68 15.01
N ALA A 4 34.98 -14.60 14.30
CA ALA A 4 33.93 -13.63 14.60
C ALA A 4 33.17 -14.16 15.81
N GLY A 5 33.34 -13.51 16.96
CA GLY A 5 32.69 -13.87 18.22
C GLY A 5 31.20 -14.11 18.01
N ALA A 6 30.75 -15.32 18.33
CA ALA A 6 29.34 -15.70 18.27
C ALA A 6 28.51 -14.70 19.09
N PRO A 7 27.37 -14.20 18.57
CA PRO A 7 26.51 -13.30 19.32
C PRO A 7 25.99 -14.03 20.56
N SER A 8 26.16 -13.42 21.73
CA SER A 8 25.71 -13.95 23.02
C SER A 8 24.22 -14.29 22.97
N ALA A 9 23.87 -15.53 23.28
CA ALA A 9 22.48 -15.96 23.40
C ALA A 9 21.82 -15.27 24.62
N LEU A 10 20.59 -14.78 24.42
CA LEU A 10 19.72 -14.31 25.49
C LEU A 10 18.78 -15.44 25.92
N THR A 11 18.10 -15.26 27.04
CA THR A 11 17.10 -16.23 27.53
C THR A 11 15.70 -15.63 27.40
N CYS A 12 14.79 -16.37 26.78
CA CYS A 12 13.38 -15.99 26.72
C CYS A 12 12.80 -15.94 28.15
N VAL A 13 12.21 -14.80 28.53
CA VAL A 13 11.62 -14.61 29.87
C VAL A 13 10.31 -15.41 30.07
N GLU A 14 9.65 -15.82 28.99
CA GLU A 14 8.39 -16.54 29.05
C GLU A 14 8.58 -18.06 29.23
N CYS A 15 9.54 -18.66 28.52
CA CYS A 15 9.74 -20.12 28.54
C CYS A 15 11.15 -20.59 28.92
N GLY A 16 12.10 -19.67 29.10
CA GLY A 16 13.48 -20.01 29.48
C GLY A 16 14.35 -20.56 28.36
N ALA A 17 13.86 -20.64 27.12
CA ALA A 17 14.66 -21.10 25.98
C ALA A 17 15.75 -20.08 25.61
N ALA A 18 16.90 -20.58 25.13
CA ALA A 18 17.94 -19.74 24.55
C ALA A 18 17.47 -19.16 23.21
N VAL A 19 17.69 -17.86 23.00
CA VAL A 19 17.29 -17.12 21.79
C VAL A 19 18.48 -16.30 21.29
N SER A 20 18.55 -16.05 19.97
CA SER A 20 19.59 -15.18 19.43
C SER A 20 19.37 -13.73 19.85
N ALA A 21 20.44 -12.94 19.95
CA ALA A 21 20.34 -11.52 20.31
C ALA A 21 19.54 -10.70 19.29
N ASP A 22 19.47 -11.15 18.04
CA ASP A 22 18.73 -10.50 16.95
C ASP A 22 17.32 -11.09 16.75
N ALA A 23 16.90 -12.08 17.56
CA ALA A 23 15.58 -12.68 17.45
C ALA A 23 14.48 -11.71 17.91
N ARG A 24 13.42 -11.59 17.10
CA ARG A 24 12.22 -10.80 17.43
C ARG A 24 11.15 -11.60 18.16
N PHE A 25 11.16 -12.91 18.00
CA PHE A 25 10.24 -13.85 18.63
C PHE A 25 10.99 -15.09 19.10
N CYS A 26 10.50 -15.73 20.15
CA CYS A 26 11.03 -17.00 20.62
C CYS A 26 10.55 -18.14 19.72
N GLU A 27 11.46 -18.87 19.08
CA GLU A 27 11.08 -20.02 18.22
C GLU A 27 10.49 -21.21 18.99
N ALA A 28 10.69 -21.26 20.32
CA ALA A 28 10.17 -22.35 21.16
C ALA A 28 8.72 -22.12 21.62
N CYS A 29 8.33 -20.89 21.94
CA CYS A 29 7.01 -20.58 22.50
C CYS A 29 6.21 -19.50 21.76
N GLY A 30 6.84 -18.78 20.82
CA GLY A 30 6.20 -17.72 20.04
C GLY A 30 6.09 -16.36 20.75
N ALA A 31 6.63 -16.21 21.96
CA ALA A 31 6.60 -14.92 22.66
C ALA A 31 7.47 -13.86 21.96
N ASP A 32 6.98 -12.63 21.91
CA ASP A 32 7.74 -11.47 21.42
C ASP A 32 8.95 -11.20 22.33
N LEU A 33 10.10 -10.93 21.72
CA LEU A 33 11.34 -10.59 22.43
C LEU A 33 11.63 -9.08 22.29
N PRO A 34 12.15 -8.44 23.35
CA PRO A 34 12.51 -7.03 23.30
C PRO A 34 13.76 -6.85 22.43
N GLY A 35 13.58 -6.28 21.24
CA GLY A 35 14.67 -5.88 20.35
C GLY A 35 14.22 -4.71 19.47
N GLU A 36 14.99 -3.62 19.49
CA GLU A 36 14.73 -2.52 18.56
C GLU A 36 14.93 -3.02 17.13
N PRO A 37 14.02 -2.73 16.20
CA PRO A 37 14.27 -3.04 14.81
C PRO A 37 15.55 -2.32 14.38
N ALA A 38 16.55 -3.06 13.89
CA ALA A 38 17.62 -2.51 13.07
C ALA A 38 17.03 -2.02 11.74
N GLY A 39 16.19 -0.99 11.81
CA GLY A 39 15.68 -0.27 10.68
C GLY A 39 16.73 0.74 10.27
N VAL A 40 17.21 0.64 9.04
CA VAL A 40 17.92 1.75 8.41
C VAL A 40 16.95 2.93 8.42
N ALA A 41 17.29 3.99 9.17
CA ALA A 41 16.50 5.22 9.19
C ALA A 41 16.50 5.80 7.76
N LEU A 42 15.37 5.64 7.07
CA LEU A 42 15.13 6.37 5.83
C LEU A 42 14.99 7.87 6.16
N PRO A 43 15.48 8.78 5.31
CA PRO A 43 15.27 10.20 5.49
C PRO A 43 13.77 10.49 5.64
N ALA A 44 13.42 11.29 6.64
CA ALA A 44 12.04 11.73 6.82
C ALA A 44 11.61 12.54 5.58
N GLU A 45 10.59 12.05 4.88
CA GLU A 45 9.94 12.84 3.84
C GLU A 45 9.28 14.07 4.49
N PRO A 46 9.40 15.26 3.88
CA PRO A 46 8.73 16.45 4.41
C PRO A 46 7.21 16.22 4.48
N PRO A 47 6.52 16.77 5.48
CA PRO A 47 5.08 16.64 5.58
C PRO A 47 4.43 17.25 4.34
N VAL A 48 3.86 16.41 3.50
CA VAL A 48 2.91 16.84 2.47
C VAL A 48 1.61 17.21 3.18
N ASP A 49 1.27 18.50 3.15
CA ASP A 49 -0.06 18.99 3.52
C ASP A 49 -1.08 18.36 2.57
N THR A 50 -1.53 17.16 2.93
CA THR A 50 -2.59 16.47 2.19
C THR A 50 -3.89 17.03 2.72
N PRO A 51 -4.65 17.82 1.93
CA PRO A 51 -5.96 18.27 2.37
C PRO A 51 -6.80 17.05 2.75
N ALA A 52 -7.50 17.13 3.87
CA ALA A 52 -8.42 16.08 4.26
C ALA A 52 -9.37 15.81 3.08
N PRO A 53 -9.50 14.55 2.61
CA PRO A 53 -10.28 14.26 1.43
C PRO A 53 -11.72 14.71 1.69
N THR A 54 -12.17 15.72 0.94
CA THR A 54 -13.57 16.09 0.93
C THR A 54 -14.32 14.95 0.24
N ARG A 55 -15.09 14.17 1.01
CA ARG A 55 -15.87 13.08 0.44
C ARG A 55 -16.90 13.69 -0.51
N ALA A 56 -16.82 13.32 -1.78
CA ALA A 56 -17.79 13.74 -2.79
C ALA A 56 -19.20 13.31 -2.39
N ALA A 57 -20.21 14.08 -2.81
CA ALA A 57 -21.60 13.69 -2.67
C ALA A 57 -21.85 12.34 -3.37
N CYS A 58 -22.82 11.58 -2.87
CA CYS A 58 -23.19 10.29 -3.44
C CYS A 58 -23.56 10.43 -4.92
N ASN A 59 -22.90 9.69 -5.81
CA ASN A 59 -23.17 9.73 -7.25
C ASN A 59 -24.55 9.18 -7.64
N GLN A 60 -25.18 8.38 -6.78
CA GLN A 60 -26.50 7.80 -7.04
C GLN A 60 -27.65 8.74 -6.67
N CYS A 61 -27.53 9.51 -5.58
CA CYS A 61 -28.65 10.31 -5.05
C CYS A 61 -28.28 11.72 -4.58
N GLY A 62 -27.01 12.12 -4.63
CA GLY A 62 -26.53 13.41 -4.14
C GLY A 62 -26.42 13.53 -2.61
N GLY A 63 -26.80 12.49 -1.85
CA GLY A 63 -26.74 12.50 -0.38
C GLY A 63 -25.32 12.46 0.19
N THR A 64 -25.22 12.69 1.50
CA THR A 64 -23.95 12.69 2.24
C THR A 64 -23.37 11.28 2.33
N VAL A 65 -22.04 11.18 2.19
CA VAL A 65 -21.26 9.96 2.39
C VAL A 65 -20.60 10.03 3.76
N ASP A 66 -20.83 9.00 4.59
CA ASP A 66 -20.27 8.91 5.94
C ASP A 66 -18.82 8.36 5.92
N ASP A 67 -18.20 8.26 7.09
CA ASP A 67 -16.81 7.86 7.27
C ASP A 67 -16.51 6.40 6.87
N ASP A 68 -17.51 5.54 6.91
CA ASP A 68 -17.43 4.16 6.40
C ASP A 68 -17.40 4.08 4.86
N GLY A 69 -17.68 5.20 4.18
CA GLY A 69 -17.71 5.31 2.73
C GLY A 69 -19.04 4.89 2.12
N TYR A 70 -20.13 4.90 2.90
CA TYR A 70 -21.48 4.63 2.42
C TYR A 70 -22.35 5.88 2.51
N CYS A 71 -23.28 6.01 1.57
CA CYS A 71 -24.26 7.09 1.58
C CYS A 71 -25.29 6.87 2.69
N THR A 72 -25.49 7.87 3.54
CA THR A 72 -26.48 7.82 4.65
C THR A 72 -27.93 7.86 4.17
N THR A 73 -28.16 8.21 2.91
CA THR A 73 -29.51 8.33 2.32
C THR A 73 -29.93 7.07 1.56
N CYS A 74 -29.08 6.54 0.68
CA CYS A 74 -29.44 5.40 -0.17
C CYS A 74 -28.63 4.12 0.09
N GLY A 75 -27.64 4.15 0.99
CA GLY A 75 -26.78 3.01 1.30
C GLY A 75 -25.78 2.63 0.19
N ALA A 76 -25.71 3.39 -0.90
CA ALA A 76 -24.73 3.15 -1.95
C ALA A 76 -23.30 3.38 -1.43
N LYS A 77 -22.37 2.50 -1.80
CA LYS A 77 -20.94 2.69 -1.53
C LYS A 77 -20.42 3.84 -2.39
N ALA A 78 -19.77 4.81 -1.78
CA ALA A 78 -19.13 5.90 -2.49
C ALA A 78 -17.94 5.38 -3.33
N PRO A 79 -17.73 5.93 -4.54
CA PRO A 79 -16.51 5.67 -5.29
C PRO A 79 -15.29 6.04 -4.47
N ARG A 80 -14.29 5.16 -4.46
CA ARG A 80 -12.97 5.47 -3.90
C ARG A 80 -12.02 5.78 -5.05
N GLU A 81 -10.99 6.58 -4.80
CA GLU A 81 -9.95 6.86 -5.80
C GLU A 81 -9.38 5.58 -6.42
N ARG A 82 -9.17 4.54 -5.60
CA ARG A 82 -8.69 3.23 -6.06
C ARG A 82 -9.71 2.38 -6.82
N ASP A 83 -10.98 2.80 -6.90
CA ASP A 83 -11.99 2.11 -7.69
C ASP A 83 -11.92 2.53 -9.18
N HIS A 84 -11.19 3.60 -9.52
CA HIS A 84 -11.09 4.15 -10.87
C HIS A 84 -9.70 4.76 -11.10
N PHE A 85 -8.90 4.15 -11.97
CA PHE A 85 -7.58 4.62 -12.35
C PHE A 85 -7.59 5.17 -13.77
N THR A 86 -6.96 6.33 -13.97
CA THR A 86 -6.83 6.97 -15.30
C THR A 86 -5.40 7.37 -15.55
N GLU A 87 -4.96 7.25 -16.80
CA GLU A 87 -3.65 7.71 -17.26
C GLU A 87 -3.81 8.32 -18.66
N GLN A 88 -3.17 9.47 -18.89
CA GLN A 88 -3.20 10.16 -20.17
C GLN A 88 -1.82 10.75 -20.50
N PRO A 89 -0.88 9.95 -21.03
CA PRO A 89 0.47 10.45 -21.33
C PRO A 89 0.47 11.53 -22.41
N GLN A 90 -0.54 11.57 -23.29
CA GLN A 90 -0.73 12.60 -24.33
C GLN A 90 -2.21 12.89 -24.57
N ALA A 91 -2.53 14.05 -25.14
CA ALA A 91 -3.92 14.43 -25.44
C ALA A 91 -4.67 13.42 -26.34
N TRP A 92 -3.93 12.64 -27.14
CA TRP A 92 -4.46 11.67 -28.10
C TRP A 92 -4.39 10.20 -27.64
N VAL A 93 -3.89 9.92 -26.42
CA VAL A 93 -3.82 8.57 -25.82
C VAL A 93 -4.19 8.64 -24.35
N ALA A 94 -5.19 7.85 -23.94
CA ALA A 94 -5.57 7.66 -22.55
C ALA A 94 -5.94 6.20 -22.28
N GLY A 95 -5.82 5.79 -21.02
CA GLY A 95 -6.31 4.51 -20.51
C GLY A 95 -7.11 4.73 -19.24
N VAL A 96 -8.06 3.82 -19.01
CA VAL A 96 -8.96 3.84 -17.86
C VAL A 96 -9.13 2.41 -17.37
N CYS A 97 -9.02 2.22 -16.06
CA CYS A 97 -9.21 0.94 -15.40
C CYS A 97 -10.15 1.12 -14.21
N ASP A 98 -11.28 0.41 -14.21
CA ASP A 98 -12.21 0.35 -13.09
C ASP A 98 -11.99 -0.90 -12.26
N ARG A 99 -12.27 -0.82 -10.96
CA ARG A 99 -12.13 -1.98 -10.07
C ARG A 99 -13.11 -3.09 -10.45
N GLY A 100 -12.56 -4.20 -10.93
CA GLY A 100 -13.30 -5.43 -11.23
C GLY A 100 -13.47 -6.39 -10.05
N ILE A 101 -13.73 -7.64 -10.41
CA ILE A 101 -13.71 -8.80 -9.50
C ILE A 101 -12.27 -9.02 -9.02
N ARG A 102 -12.10 -9.52 -7.78
CA ARG A 102 -10.76 -9.84 -7.28
C ARG A 102 -10.28 -11.16 -7.86
N HIS A 103 -9.14 -11.12 -8.52
CA HIS A 103 -8.41 -12.27 -9.02
C HIS A 103 -7.11 -12.48 -8.24
N VAL A 104 -6.47 -13.66 -8.39
CA VAL A 104 -5.16 -13.94 -7.76
C VAL A 104 -4.03 -13.14 -8.41
N ARG A 105 -4.23 -12.73 -9.67
CA ARG A 105 -3.31 -11.86 -10.43
C ARG A 105 -3.98 -10.53 -10.71
N ASN A 106 -3.17 -9.50 -10.96
CA ASN A 106 -3.66 -8.22 -11.45
C ASN A 106 -3.95 -8.35 -12.95
N GLU A 107 -5.22 -8.54 -13.31
CA GLU A 107 -5.67 -8.75 -14.70
C GLU A 107 -5.99 -7.41 -15.41
N ASP A 108 -5.96 -6.32 -14.66
CA ASP A 108 -6.31 -4.96 -15.07
C ASP A 108 -5.12 -3.97 -14.96
N ALA A 109 -3.91 -4.49 -14.76
CA ALA A 109 -2.68 -3.70 -14.82
C ALA A 109 -2.49 -3.10 -16.21
N MET A 110 -2.25 -1.79 -16.29
CA MET A 110 -1.92 -1.11 -17.53
C MET A 110 -0.70 -0.20 -17.40
N ALA A 111 0.00 0.02 -18.52
CA ALA A 111 1.03 1.04 -18.66
C ALA A 111 0.97 1.71 -20.03
N LEU A 112 1.06 3.05 -20.06
CA LEU A 112 0.97 3.83 -21.30
C LEU A 112 2.22 4.69 -21.53
N ASP A 113 2.65 4.79 -22.79
CA ASP A 113 3.65 5.76 -23.25
C ASP A 113 3.24 6.28 -24.63
N ALA A 114 3.44 7.56 -24.89
CA ALA A 114 3.11 8.15 -26.18
C ALA A 114 3.96 9.39 -26.50
N GLU A 115 4.36 9.52 -27.77
CA GLU A 115 5.06 10.71 -28.24
C GLU A 115 4.11 11.91 -28.38
N PRO A 116 4.59 13.16 -28.22
CA PRO A 116 3.72 14.34 -28.28
C PRO A 116 3.00 14.54 -29.63
N LEU A 117 3.62 14.11 -30.73
CA LEU A 117 3.01 14.20 -32.06
C LEU A 117 1.91 13.16 -32.21
N PRO A 118 0.67 13.56 -32.59
CA PRO A 118 -0.43 12.63 -32.76
C PRO A 118 -0.11 11.50 -33.74
N VAL A 119 -0.52 10.27 -33.40
CA VAL A 119 -0.50 9.09 -34.28
C VAL A 119 0.91 8.68 -34.74
N ARG A 120 1.97 9.15 -34.06
CA ARG A 120 3.36 8.78 -34.39
C ARG A 120 3.79 7.46 -33.76
N ARG A 121 3.68 7.35 -32.44
CA ARG A 121 4.04 6.17 -31.65
C ARG A 121 3.34 6.19 -30.30
N ALA A 122 2.72 5.08 -29.94
CA ALA A 122 2.22 4.80 -28.59
C ALA A 122 2.55 3.35 -28.21
N VAL A 123 2.74 3.10 -26.93
CA VAL A 123 2.85 1.77 -26.32
C VAL A 123 1.77 1.65 -25.27
N LEU A 124 1.03 0.54 -25.32
CA LEU A 124 0.00 0.18 -24.37
C LEU A 124 0.27 -1.27 -23.97
N VAL A 125 0.44 -1.51 -22.67
CA VAL A 125 0.64 -2.83 -22.08
C VAL A 125 -0.44 -3.07 -21.05
#